data_AF-A0A0D2KYF5-F1
#
_entry.id   AF-A0A0D2KYF5-F1
#
_cell.length_a   1.000
_cell.length_b   1.000
_cell.length_c   1.000
_cell.angle_alpha   90.00
_cell.angle_beta   90.00
_cell.angle_gamma   90.00
#
_symmetry.space_group_name_H-M   'P 1'
#
loop_
_entity.id
_entity.type
_entity.pdbx_description
1 polymer ?
#
loop_
_entity_poly.entity_id
_entity_poly.type
_entity_poly.pdbx_seq_one_letter_code
_entity_poly.pdbx_strand_id
1 'polypeptide(L)'
;MMKLLEAVRQFFMVVETLKFSVVSSLHIVDWLRQPMAELKLRTSERASNSKTKATYPRTFSDIKPWQDFEPGVNRMLAELQPTTHMCQRVVHEAGEAPGTPGVWAAAADESEIRGALLFHLYQVTSVAKRLLGLDMEYVGSGSGRSMAFQDLLMRKSGSGSDRANLSRLIMASIEVKGAWQTPLPAGMSLDDALHDSNLGKSIMPALQQAYGDAVMDETPFFMLSTYGVTFFLMRVVNDVTNKVLFASPPVWWNGASGIPPYAAWLYCLQLASQLTLDGRINEQPAAVKVFDFYDDFACADFVREVDAYMQLQPLQGSCIPEMLTVGRLPHSGHPVLAVRLGEPVHQPVTPAVAAGIRHALKQLHAAGAAHGDVRLQNMLMQPGEHAHVLLCDLERCILRANDEALAADEQELESLLQP
;
A
#
# COMPACT_ATOMS: atom_id res chain seq x y z
N MET A 1 -26.67 16.97 -0.79
CA MET A 1 -26.61 17.75 -2.04
C MET A 1 -25.90 19.08 -1.88
N MET A 2 -26.27 19.93 -0.90
CA MET A 2 -25.62 21.24 -0.66
C MET A 2 -24.11 21.17 -0.34
N LYS A 3 -23.67 20.24 0.52
CA LYS A 3 -22.22 20.04 0.83
C LYS A 3 -21.40 19.54 -0.37
N LEU A 4 -22.02 18.82 -1.30
CA LEU A 4 -21.38 18.34 -2.52
C LEU A 4 -21.22 19.49 -3.53
N LEU A 5 -22.23 20.36 -3.66
CA LEU A 5 -22.14 21.59 -4.45
C LEU A 5 -21.11 22.56 -3.91
N GLU A 6 -20.97 22.69 -2.58
CA GLU A 6 -19.92 23.50 -1.94
C GLU A 6 -18.51 22.96 -2.24
N ALA A 7 -18.30 21.65 -2.13
CA ALA A 7 -17.02 21.01 -2.43
C ALA A 7 -16.66 21.10 -3.92
N VAL A 8 -17.63 20.89 -4.81
CA VAL A 8 -17.46 21.08 -6.26
C VAL A 8 -17.14 22.54 -6.57
N ARG A 9 -17.81 23.50 -5.92
CA ARG A 9 -17.54 24.94 -6.10
C ARG A 9 -16.16 25.35 -5.56
N GLN A 10 -15.73 24.85 -4.41
CA GLN A 10 -14.37 25.06 -3.89
C GLN A 10 -13.32 24.48 -4.83
N PHE A 11 -13.56 23.29 -5.37
CA PHE A 11 -12.70 22.68 -6.38
C PHE A 11 -12.62 23.55 -7.65
N PHE A 12 -13.75 24.03 -8.18
CA PHE A 12 -13.74 24.92 -9.36
C PHE A 12 -13.10 26.29 -9.09
N MET A 13 -13.26 26.87 -7.90
CA MET A 13 -12.60 28.14 -7.55
C MET A 13 -11.08 27.99 -7.41
N VAL A 14 -10.59 26.87 -6.88
CA VAL A 14 -9.15 26.57 -6.87
C VAL A 14 -8.62 26.36 -8.28
N VAL A 15 -9.41 25.77 -9.19
CA VAL A 15 -9.01 25.57 -10.58
C VAL A 15 -8.98 26.90 -11.37
N GLU A 16 -9.84 27.87 -11.08
CA GLU A 16 -9.83 29.18 -11.75
C GLU A 16 -8.59 30.03 -11.45
N THR A 17 -7.92 29.83 -10.31
CA THR A 17 -6.64 30.49 -9.99
C THR A 17 -5.43 29.78 -10.58
N LEU A 18 -5.58 28.62 -11.21
CA LEU A 18 -4.47 27.87 -11.78
C LEU A 18 -4.45 27.98 -13.30
N LYS A 19 -3.35 28.54 -13.82
CA LYS A 19 -3.10 28.57 -15.26
C LYS A 19 -2.25 27.36 -15.64
N PHE A 20 -2.77 26.56 -16.55
CA PHE A 20 -2.09 25.40 -17.10
C PHE A 20 -1.63 25.71 -18.52
N SER A 21 -0.36 25.49 -18.79
CA SER A 21 0.20 25.54 -20.14
C SER A 21 0.86 24.20 -20.49
N VAL A 22 0.53 23.67 -21.67
CA VAL A 22 1.24 22.53 -22.25
C VAL A 22 2.44 23.10 -22.99
N VAL A 23 3.64 22.88 -22.46
CA VAL A 23 4.83 23.58 -22.94
C VAL A 23 5.63 22.72 -23.94
N SER A 24 5.68 21.41 -23.75
CA SER A 24 6.44 20.49 -24.61
C SER A 24 6.11 19.02 -24.31
N SER A 25 6.42 18.13 -25.25
CA SER A 25 6.50 16.69 -24.99
C SER A 25 7.91 16.31 -24.56
N LEU A 26 8.01 15.54 -23.47
CA LEU A 26 9.28 15.01 -22.96
C LEU A 26 9.28 13.49 -23.03
N HIS A 27 10.48 12.90 -23.12
CA HIS A 27 10.65 11.48 -22.85
C HIS A 27 10.21 11.17 -21.42
N ILE A 28 9.61 10.01 -21.17
CA ILE A 28 8.98 9.72 -19.87
C ILE A 28 9.97 9.77 -18.70
N VAL A 29 11.21 9.33 -18.90
CA VAL A 29 12.26 9.45 -17.89
C VAL A 29 12.63 10.90 -17.61
N ASP A 30 12.72 11.73 -18.65
CA ASP A 30 12.98 13.16 -18.48
C ASP A 30 11.81 13.88 -17.80
N TRP A 31 10.59 13.42 -18.07
CA TRP A 31 9.37 13.89 -17.41
C TRP A 31 9.38 13.52 -15.92
N LEU A 32 9.70 12.26 -15.58
CA LEU A 32 9.80 11.80 -14.19
C LEU A 32 10.91 12.52 -13.40
N ARG A 33 11.93 13.02 -14.10
CA ARG A 33 13.02 13.83 -13.53
C ARG A 33 12.66 15.29 -13.31
N GLN A 34 11.52 15.77 -13.80
CA GLN A 34 11.13 17.16 -13.61
C GLN A 34 10.83 17.46 -12.14
N PRO A 35 11.11 18.69 -11.68
CA PRO A 35 10.57 19.14 -10.41
C PRO A 35 9.05 19.25 -10.46
N MET A 36 8.41 19.05 -9.31
CA MET A 36 7.03 19.49 -9.06
C MET A 36 7.05 21.00 -8.79
N ALA A 37 5.97 21.69 -9.17
CA ALA A 37 5.89 23.13 -8.95
C ALA A 37 5.72 23.40 -7.46
N GLU A 38 6.64 24.17 -6.87
CA GLU A 38 6.49 24.61 -5.48
C GLU A 38 5.34 25.60 -5.37
N LEU A 39 4.52 25.40 -4.34
CA LEU A 39 3.53 26.36 -3.94
C LEU A 39 4.20 27.44 -3.08
N LYS A 40 4.18 28.69 -3.56
CA LYS A 40 4.72 29.81 -2.78
C LYS A 40 3.89 29.98 -1.50
N LEU A 41 4.57 30.25 -0.38
CA LEU A 41 3.95 30.53 0.92
C LEU A 41 3.29 31.91 0.94
N ARG A 42 2.16 32.04 1.64
CA ARG A 42 1.51 33.33 1.83
C ARG A 42 2.37 34.15 2.78
N THR A 43 2.47 35.45 2.52
CA THR A 43 3.23 36.39 3.36
C THR A 43 2.67 36.56 4.77
N SER A 44 1.50 36.00 5.07
CA SER A 44 0.98 35.87 6.44
C SER A 44 0.71 34.41 6.79
N GLU A 45 1.42 33.91 7.78
CA GLU A 45 1.08 32.67 8.46
C GLU A 45 -0.25 32.89 9.19
N ARG A 46 -1.37 32.55 8.54
CA ARG A 46 -2.59 32.29 9.30
C ARG A 46 -2.37 30.97 10.03
N ALA A 47 -1.94 31.07 11.29
CA ALA A 47 -2.08 29.97 12.22
C ALA A 47 -3.58 29.62 12.27
N SER A 48 -3.96 28.49 11.69
CA SER A 48 -5.30 27.96 11.93
C SER A 48 -5.39 27.67 13.43
N ASN A 49 -6.41 28.19 14.10
CA ASN A 49 -6.68 27.83 15.50
C ASN A 49 -7.07 26.34 15.64
N SER A 50 -7.25 25.60 14.54
CA SER A 50 -7.44 24.16 14.58
C SER A 50 -6.12 23.46 14.92
N LYS A 51 -5.92 23.15 16.20
CA LYS A 51 -4.89 22.20 16.61
C LYS A 51 -5.24 20.83 16.03
N THR A 52 -4.33 20.25 15.26
CA THR A 52 -4.41 18.87 14.81
C THR A 52 -4.54 17.96 16.04
N LYS A 53 -5.69 17.30 16.18
CA LYS A 53 -5.94 16.27 17.18
C LYS A 53 -6.13 14.97 16.43
N ALA A 54 -5.28 13.99 16.68
CA ALA A 54 -5.46 12.66 16.12
C ALA A 54 -6.83 12.12 16.58
N THR A 55 -7.71 11.82 15.62
CA THR A 55 -9.02 11.21 15.90
C THR A 55 -8.86 9.82 16.52
N TYR A 56 -7.81 9.11 16.12
CA TYR A 56 -7.42 7.80 16.65
C TYR A 56 -5.94 7.85 17.05
N PRO A 57 -5.60 7.96 18.35
CA PRO A 57 -4.22 8.03 18.78
C PRO A 57 -3.56 6.65 18.67
N ARG A 58 -3.22 6.23 17.46
CA ARG A 58 -2.27 5.16 17.23
C ARG A 58 -0.88 5.78 17.23
N THR A 59 0.02 5.22 18.02
CA THR A 59 1.41 5.66 18.09
C THR A 59 2.30 4.66 17.38
N PHE A 60 3.29 5.16 16.66
CA PHE A 60 4.43 4.37 16.23
C PHE A 60 5.45 4.29 17.38
N SER A 61 6.28 3.24 17.41
CA SER A 61 7.28 3.04 18.47
C SER A 61 8.62 3.66 18.15
N ASP A 62 8.97 3.73 16.86
CA ASP A 62 10.27 4.18 16.36
C ASP A 62 10.16 4.60 14.89
N ILE A 63 11.12 5.36 14.40
CA ILE A 63 11.25 5.74 13.00
C ILE A 63 12.69 5.47 12.54
N LYS A 64 12.83 4.80 11.40
CA LYS A 64 14.11 4.41 10.82
C LYS A 64 14.25 4.94 9.40
N PRO A 65 15.48 5.20 8.94
CA PRO A 65 15.71 5.50 7.54
C PRO A 65 15.28 4.34 6.64
N TRP A 66 14.57 4.65 5.57
CA TRP A 66 14.30 3.72 4.49
C TRP A 66 15.51 3.67 3.55
N GLN A 67 16.49 2.84 3.90
CA GLN A 67 17.82 2.81 3.27
C GLN A 67 17.75 2.57 1.75
N ASP A 68 16.85 1.70 1.29
CA ASP A 68 16.71 1.34 -0.12
C ASP A 68 15.80 2.28 -0.93
N PHE A 69 15.27 3.35 -0.33
CA PHE A 69 14.32 4.23 -1.02
C PHE A 69 14.94 4.90 -2.25
N GLU A 70 15.98 5.69 -2.06
CA GLU A 70 16.66 6.40 -3.16
C GLU A 70 17.31 5.45 -4.17
N PRO A 71 18.06 4.40 -3.75
CA PRO A 71 18.54 3.37 -4.67
C PRO A 71 17.41 2.74 -5.50
N GLY A 72 16.25 2.48 -4.89
CA GLY A 72 15.07 1.94 -5.56
C GLY A 72 14.49 2.88 -6.61
N VAL A 73 14.30 4.16 -6.27
CA VAL A 73 13.85 5.19 -7.23
C VAL A 73 14.79 5.28 -8.43
N ASN A 74 16.10 5.31 -8.18
CA ASN A 74 17.12 5.39 -9.24
C ASN A 74 17.15 4.13 -10.11
N ARG A 75 17.00 2.95 -9.52
CA ARG A 75 16.89 1.68 -10.25
C ARG A 75 15.67 1.66 -11.16
N MET A 76 14.49 2.01 -10.64
CA MET A 76 13.26 2.11 -11.44
C MET A 76 13.44 3.08 -12.61
N LEU A 77 14.05 4.26 -12.39
CA LEU A 77 14.32 5.21 -13.48
C LEU A 77 15.27 4.65 -14.55
N ALA A 78 16.30 3.90 -14.15
CA ALA A 78 17.24 3.26 -15.07
C ALA A 78 16.53 2.20 -15.94
N GLU A 79 15.67 1.39 -15.33
CA GLU A 79 14.87 0.36 -16.02
C GLU A 79 13.88 0.95 -17.04
N LEU A 80 13.41 2.18 -16.82
CA LEU A 80 12.50 2.89 -17.74
C LEU A 80 13.21 3.59 -18.91
N GLN A 81 14.54 3.73 -18.90
CA GLN A 81 15.29 4.42 -19.96
C GLN A 81 15.07 3.87 -21.38
N PRO A 82 14.89 2.56 -21.62
CA PRO A 82 14.67 2.04 -22.97
C PRO A 82 13.27 2.36 -23.55
N THR A 83 12.35 2.94 -22.77
CA THR A 83 10.95 3.08 -23.19
C THR A 83 10.74 4.28 -24.13
N THR A 84 10.14 4.11 -25.30
CA THR A 84 9.93 5.22 -26.27
C THR A 84 8.72 6.11 -25.95
N HIS A 85 8.28 6.16 -24.69
CA HIS A 85 7.05 6.84 -24.32
C HIS A 85 7.27 8.34 -24.11
N MET A 86 6.39 9.14 -24.70
CA MET A 86 6.35 10.60 -24.54
C MET A 86 5.21 11.01 -23.61
N CYS A 87 5.50 11.96 -22.72
CA CYS A 87 4.55 12.59 -21.82
C CYS A 87 4.48 14.09 -22.07
N GLN A 88 3.28 14.67 -21.93
CA GLN A 88 3.13 16.12 -21.98
C GLN A 88 3.61 16.73 -20.67
N ARG A 89 4.52 17.69 -20.77
CA ARG A 89 4.90 18.52 -19.63
C ARG A 89 3.79 19.54 -19.42
N VAL A 90 3.08 19.41 -18.30
CA VAL A 90 2.18 20.46 -17.83
C VAL A 90 2.93 21.31 -16.83
N VAL A 91 3.02 22.61 -17.12
CA VAL A 91 3.57 23.58 -16.18
C VAL A 91 2.41 24.17 -15.40
N HIS A 92 2.58 24.16 -14.08
CA HIS A 92 1.69 24.81 -13.15
C HIS A 92 2.27 26.20 -12.84
N GLU A 93 1.63 27.24 -13.36
CA GLU A 93 1.90 28.60 -12.96
C GLU A 93 0.88 28.97 -11.88
N ALA A 94 1.35 29.34 -10.69
CA ALA A 94 0.44 29.89 -9.68
C ALA A 94 -0.28 31.12 -10.29
N GLY A 95 -1.56 31.34 -9.99
CA GLY A 95 -2.22 32.57 -10.44
C GLY A 95 -1.55 33.80 -9.81
N GLU A 96 -1.54 34.94 -10.50
CA GLU A 96 -1.32 36.21 -9.81
C GLU A 96 -2.46 36.41 -8.81
N ALA A 97 -2.13 36.87 -7.60
CA ALA A 97 -3.11 37.22 -6.58
C ALA A 97 -4.05 38.30 -7.14
N PRO A 98 -5.37 38.14 -7.01
CA PRO A 98 -6.33 39.09 -7.55
C PRO A 98 -6.04 40.52 -7.07
N GLY A 99 -5.79 41.43 -8.02
CA GLY A 99 -5.56 42.85 -7.74
C GLY A 99 -4.11 43.26 -7.44
N THR A 100 -3.15 42.34 -7.49
CA THR A 100 -1.72 42.64 -7.25
C THR A 100 -0.83 41.98 -8.31
N PRO A 101 -0.64 42.61 -9.48
CA PRO A 101 0.26 42.11 -10.52
C PRO A 101 1.66 41.83 -9.99
N GLY A 102 2.25 40.70 -10.36
CA GLY A 102 3.56 40.25 -9.87
C GLY A 102 3.58 39.62 -8.46
N VAL A 103 2.49 39.67 -7.69
CA VAL A 103 2.35 38.93 -6.43
C VAL A 103 1.59 37.64 -6.75
N TRP A 104 2.22 36.50 -6.55
CA TRP A 104 1.63 35.20 -6.87
C TRP A 104 0.73 34.75 -5.72
N ALA A 105 -0.50 34.29 -6.04
CA ALA A 105 -1.44 33.74 -5.08
C ALA A 105 -0.80 32.52 -4.44
N ALA A 106 -0.47 32.67 -3.18
CA ALA A 106 0.19 31.66 -2.40
C ALA A 106 -0.82 30.72 -1.72
N ALA A 107 -0.33 29.51 -1.44
CA ALA A 107 -0.93 28.48 -0.61
C ALA A 107 -1.78 29.00 0.58
N ALA A 108 -3.11 29.17 0.50
CA ALA A 108 -3.89 29.76 1.58
C ALA A 108 -4.18 28.78 2.73
N ASP A 109 -4.33 27.49 2.43
CA ASP A 109 -4.63 26.42 3.38
C ASP A 109 -4.33 25.01 2.80
N GLU A 110 -4.54 23.97 3.63
CA GLU A 110 -4.35 22.55 3.26
C GLU A 110 -5.14 22.15 1.99
N SER A 111 -6.24 22.83 1.65
CA SER A 111 -7.08 22.53 0.48
C SER A 111 -6.39 22.89 -0.83
N GLU A 112 -5.66 24.00 -0.87
CA GLU A 112 -4.91 24.42 -2.05
C GLU A 112 -3.71 23.49 -2.31
N ILE A 113 -3.01 23.07 -1.24
CA ILE A 113 -1.96 22.02 -1.35
C ILE A 113 -2.57 20.74 -1.92
N ARG A 114 -3.72 20.33 -1.38
CA ARG A 114 -4.42 19.13 -1.81
C ARG A 114 -4.81 19.21 -3.28
N GLY A 115 -5.28 20.36 -3.76
CA GLY A 115 -5.62 20.60 -5.15
C GLY A 115 -4.42 20.45 -6.08
N ALA A 116 -3.30 21.11 -5.76
CA ALA A 116 -2.07 21.00 -6.54
C ALA A 116 -1.50 19.57 -6.50
N LEU A 117 -1.48 18.95 -5.32
CA LEU A 117 -1.01 17.59 -5.15
C LEU A 117 -1.86 16.61 -5.96
N LEU A 118 -3.19 16.68 -5.89
CA LEU A 118 -4.10 15.88 -6.71
C LEU A 118 -3.76 16.00 -8.19
N PHE A 119 -3.54 17.21 -8.69
CA PHE A 119 -3.18 17.45 -10.09
C PHE A 119 -1.87 16.74 -10.47
N HIS A 120 -0.82 16.85 -9.64
CA HIS A 120 0.44 16.16 -9.88
C HIS A 120 0.27 14.63 -9.83
N LEU A 121 -0.48 14.15 -8.84
CA LEU A 121 -0.78 12.75 -8.64
C LEU A 121 -1.55 12.15 -9.84
N TYR A 122 -2.50 12.88 -10.43
CA TYR A 122 -3.18 12.46 -11.67
C TYR A 122 -2.21 12.23 -12.84
N GLN A 123 -1.17 13.05 -12.95
CA GLN A 123 -0.15 12.84 -13.99
C GLN A 123 0.67 11.59 -13.71
N VAL A 124 1.06 11.36 -12.44
CA VAL A 124 1.79 10.16 -12.05
C VAL A 124 0.95 8.90 -12.28
N THR A 125 -0.35 8.89 -11.97
CA THR A 125 -1.19 7.71 -12.21
C THR A 125 -1.42 7.45 -13.69
N SER A 126 -1.51 8.49 -14.52
CA SER A 126 -1.54 8.32 -15.98
C SER A 126 -0.27 7.62 -16.48
N VAL A 127 0.89 8.03 -15.96
CA VAL A 127 2.19 7.38 -16.24
C VAL A 127 2.24 5.96 -15.70
N ALA A 128 1.80 5.72 -14.47
CA ALA A 128 1.77 4.40 -13.84
C ALA A 128 0.87 3.42 -14.60
N LYS A 129 -0.33 3.86 -15.02
CA LYS A 129 -1.23 3.04 -15.85
C LYS A 129 -0.57 2.66 -17.17
N ARG A 130 0.11 3.60 -17.82
CA ARG A 130 0.75 3.39 -19.11
C ARG A 130 1.99 2.50 -19.03
N LEU A 131 2.84 2.70 -18.03
CA LEU A 131 4.12 2.01 -17.91
C LEU A 131 4.03 0.70 -17.13
N LEU A 132 3.23 0.69 -16.07
CA LEU A 132 3.20 -0.40 -15.09
C LEU A 132 1.87 -1.18 -15.15
N GLY A 133 0.92 -0.77 -16.00
CA GLY A 133 -0.42 -1.37 -16.04
C GLY A 133 -1.25 -1.10 -14.78
N LEU A 134 -0.81 -0.15 -13.93
CA LEU A 134 -1.45 0.15 -12.66
C LEU A 134 -2.56 1.18 -12.85
N ASP A 135 -3.81 0.72 -12.88
CA ASP A 135 -4.96 1.61 -12.90
C ASP A 135 -5.32 2.03 -11.46
N MET A 136 -5.14 3.31 -11.14
CA MET A 136 -5.33 3.85 -9.80
C MET A 136 -6.12 5.16 -9.83
N GLU A 137 -6.86 5.41 -8.75
CA GLU A 137 -7.57 6.66 -8.52
C GLU A 137 -7.25 7.25 -7.14
N TYR A 138 -7.32 8.58 -7.04
CA TYR A 138 -7.26 9.30 -5.78
C TYR A 138 -8.65 9.74 -5.35
N VAL A 139 -8.96 9.48 -4.09
CA VAL A 139 -10.25 9.80 -3.50
C VAL A 139 -10.02 10.76 -2.34
N GLY A 140 -10.71 11.90 -2.36
CA GLY A 140 -10.68 12.84 -1.24
C GLY A 140 -11.40 12.30 0.00
N SER A 141 -11.04 12.90 1.15
CA SER A 141 -11.67 12.62 2.45
C SER A 141 -13.21 12.75 2.42
N GLY A 142 -13.90 11.93 3.22
CA GLY A 142 -15.36 12.03 3.41
C GLY A 142 -16.24 11.32 2.37
N SER A 143 -15.66 10.55 1.43
CA SER A 143 -16.41 9.77 0.44
C SER A 143 -17.09 8.50 0.99
N GLY A 144 -16.81 8.12 2.24
CA GLY A 144 -17.29 6.86 2.85
C GLY A 144 -16.65 5.60 2.25
N ARG A 145 -15.51 5.78 1.56
CA ARG A 145 -14.73 4.73 0.86
C ARG A 145 -13.43 4.35 1.60
N SER A 146 -13.26 4.84 2.81
CA SER A 146 -12.19 4.49 3.75
C SER A 146 -12.75 4.55 5.17
N MET A 147 -12.05 3.89 6.10
CA MET A 147 -12.38 3.89 7.53
C MET A 147 -11.76 5.09 8.27
N ALA A 148 -10.81 5.77 7.64
CA ALA A 148 -10.01 6.87 8.16
C ALA A 148 -10.43 8.25 7.63
N PHE A 149 -9.84 9.31 8.22
CA PHE A 149 -10.10 10.71 7.86
C PHE A 149 -8.91 11.38 7.17
N GLN A 150 -8.10 10.62 6.42
CA GLN A 150 -7.00 11.22 5.67
C GLN A 150 -7.48 12.17 4.59
N ASP A 151 -6.63 13.11 4.20
CA ASP A 151 -6.95 14.11 3.18
C ASP A 151 -7.17 13.50 1.79
N LEU A 152 -6.33 12.53 1.44
CA LEU A 152 -6.31 11.84 0.15
C LEU A 152 -6.01 10.35 0.34
N LEU A 153 -6.78 9.53 -0.36
CA LEU A 153 -6.61 8.08 -0.40
C LEU A 153 -6.26 7.65 -1.81
N MET A 154 -5.33 6.73 -1.94
CA MET A 154 -4.95 6.13 -3.21
C MET A 154 -5.40 4.67 -3.26
N ARG A 155 -6.09 4.28 -4.33
CA ARG A 155 -6.61 2.92 -4.48
C ARG A 155 -6.64 2.44 -5.93
N LYS A 156 -6.76 1.12 -6.13
CA LYS A 156 -6.98 0.52 -7.46
C LYS A 156 -8.29 1.02 -8.08
N SER A 157 -8.24 1.47 -9.33
CA SER A 157 -9.41 1.88 -10.12
C SER A 157 -10.36 0.71 -10.39
N GLY A 158 -11.63 1.00 -10.64
CA GLY A 158 -12.62 0.01 -11.10
C GLY A 158 -13.03 -1.06 -10.09
N SER A 159 -12.37 -1.08 -8.93
CA SER A 159 -12.70 -1.98 -7.84
C SER A 159 -13.98 -1.48 -7.16
N GLY A 160 -15.01 -2.32 -7.13
CA GLY A 160 -16.30 -1.99 -6.53
C GLY A 160 -16.15 -1.46 -5.11
N SER A 161 -17.09 -0.63 -4.64
CA SER A 161 -17.10 -0.10 -3.28
C SER A 161 -17.48 -1.15 -2.22
N ASP A 162 -17.07 -2.40 -2.42
CA ASP A 162 -17.30 -3.47 -1.47
C ASP A 162 -16.52 -3.17 -0.20
N ARG A 163 -17.26 -2.84 0.86
CA ARG A 163 -16.71 -2.46 2.16
C ARG A 163 -15.91 -3.59 2.78
N ALA A 164 -16.23 -4.85 2.47
CA ALA A 164 -15.53 -6.01 3.02
C ALA A 164 -14.08 -6.12 2.50
N ASN A 165 -13.77 -5.50 1.35
CA ASN A 165 -12.47 -5.60 0.69
C ASN A 165 -11.72 -4.26 0.58
N LEU A 166 -12.18 -3.21 1.28
CA LEU A 166 -11.61 -1.86 1.11
C LEU A 166 -10.11 -1.80 1.37
N SER A 167 -9.59 -2.48 2.40
CA SER A 167 -8.15 -2.45 2.70
C SER A 167 -7.30 -3.01 1.56
N ARG A 168 -7.76 -4.07 0.88
CA ARG A 168 -7.06 -4.68 -0.27
C ARG A 168 -6.98 -3.76 -1.49
N LEU A 169 -7.88 -2.78 -1.55
CA LEU A 169 -7.92 -1.80 -2.64
C LEU A 169 -7.03 -0.60 -2.34
N ILE A 170 -6.80 -0.30 -1.07
CA ILE A 170 -6.07 0.88 -0.63
C ILE A 170 -4.57 0.63 -0.74
N MET A 171 -3.93 1.44 -1.57
CA MET A 171 -2.50 1.32 -1.87
C MET A 171 -1.66 2.26 -1.02
N ALA A 172 -2.17 3.46 -0.73
CA ALA A 172 -1.54 4.41 0.17
C ALA A 172 -2.56 5.41 0.75
N SER A 173 -2.27 5.93 1.94
CA SER A 173 -2.92 7.14 2.47
C SER A 173 -1.99 8.34 2.37
N ILE A 174 -2.55 9.53 2.15
CA ILE A 174 -1.79 10.77 1.99
C ILE A 174 -2.40 11.82 2.89
N GLU A 175 -1.58 12.28 3.84
CA GLU A 175 -1.90 13.36 4.75
C GLU A 175 -1.22 14.65 4.27
N VAL A 176 -2.00 15.73 4.22
CA VAL A 176 -1.54 17.03 3.73
C VAL A 176 -1.48 18.01 4.89
N LYS A 177 -0.35 18.70 5.02
CA LYS A 177 -0.12 19.69 6.08
C LYS A 177 0.45 20.97 5.56
N GLY A 178 0.13 22.07 6.24
CA GLY A 178 0.81 23.34 6.02
C GLY A 178 2.26 23.29 6.52
N ALA A 179 3.12 24.14 5.96
CA ALA A 179 4.53 24.25 6.36
C ALA A 179 4.70 24.58 7.86
N TRP A 180 3.74 25.29 8.47
CA TRP A 180 3.77 25.62 9.90
C TRP A 180 3.53 24.40 10.81
N GLN A 181 2.78 23.39 10.34
CA GLN A 181 2.58 22.11 11.05
C GLN A 181 3.77 21.17 10.86
N THR A 182 4.55 21.38 9.80
CA THR A 182 5.67 20.50 9.42
C THR A 182 6.89 21.32 9.00
N PRO A 183 7.39 22.21 9.86
CA PRO A 183 8.52 23.06 9.52
C PRO A 183 9.77 22.17 9.45
N LEU A 184 10.24 21.89 8.24
CA LEU A 184 11.46 21.12 8.04
C LEU A 184 12.54 22.00 7.40
N PRO A 185 13.65 22.27 8.10
CA PRO A 185 14.83 22.88 7.49
C PRO A 185 15.35 22.03 6.32
N ALA A 186 15.85 22.68 5.27
CA ALA A 186 16.51 22.00 4.17
C ALA A 186 17.67 21.13 4.68
N GLY A 187 17.72 19.87 4.25
CA GLY A 187 18.75 18.90 4.63
C GLY A 187 18.54 18.19 5.98
N MET A 188 17.50 18.52 6.75
CA MET A 188 17.17 17.80 7.98
C MET A 188 16.34 16.55 7.68
N SER A 189 16.67 15.41 8.28
CA SER A 189 15.87 14.19 8.15
C SER A 189 14.60 14.27 9.01
N LEU A 190 13.61 13.42 8.72
CA LEU A 190 12.41 13.33 9.55
C LEU A 190 12.74 12.86 10.97
N ASP A 191 13.71 11.95 11.11
CA ASP A 191 14.18 11.44 12.40
C ASP A 191 14.84 12.54 13.25
N ASP A 192 15.76 13.32 12.65
CA ASP A 192 16.39 14.46 13.32
C ASP A 192 15.34 15.49 13.77
N ALA A 193 14.35 15.76 12.92
CA ALA A 193 13.30 16.72 13.21
C ALA A 193 12.38 16.26 14.36
N LEU A 194 12.18 14.95 14.52
CA LEU A 194 11.41 14.40 15.64
C LEU A 194 12.18 14.45 16.97
N HIS A 195 13.51 14.36 16.91
CA HIS A 195 14.39 14.51 18.07
C HIS A 195 14.62 15.97 18.48
N ASP A 196 14.36 16.93 17.58
CA ASP A 196 14.42 18.35 17.92
C ASP A 196 13.29 18.77 18.87
N SER A 197 13.66 19.46 19.96
CA SER A 197 12.73 19.83 21.04
C SER A 197 11.60 20.79 20.65
N ASN A 198 11.75 21.51 19.53
CA ASN A 198 10.77 22.45 19.00
C ASN A 198 10.02 21.84 17.81
N LEU A 199 10.75 21.34 16.81
CA LEU A 199 10.17 20.79 15.58
C LEU A 199 9.38 19.51 15.85
N GLY A 200 9.88 18.64 16.73
CA GLY A 200 9.23 17.38 17.07
C GLY A 200 7.84 17.58 17.64
N LYS A 201 7.60 18.65 18.42
CA LYS A 201 6.27 19.00 18.95
C LYS A 201 5.27 19.40 17.87
N SER A 202 5.74 19.93 16.74
CA SER A 202 4.90 20.33 15.61
C SER A 202 4.63 19.17 14.67
N ILE A 203 5.67 18.39 14.34
CA ILE A 203 5.63 17.30 13.36
C ILE A 203 4.95 16.04 13.92
N MET A 204 5.23 15.67 15.18
CA MET A 204 4.74 14.42 15.77
C MET A 204 3.22 14.26 15.68
N PRO A 205 2.36 15.26 15.99
CA PRO A 205 0.92 15.13 15.82
C PRO A 205 0.47 14.81 14.39
N ALA A 206 1.08 15.44 13.38
CA ALA A 206 0.77 15.20 11.98
C ALA A 206 1.18 13.78 11.56
N LEU A 207 2.37 13.34 11.98
CA LEU A 207 2.87 12.01 11.68
C LEU A 207 2.05 10.91 12.36
N GLN A 208 1.66 11.12 13.62
CA GLN A 208 0.77 10.20 14.35
C GLN A 208 -0.61 10.11 13.71
N GLN A 209 -1.16 11.22 13.22
CA GLN A 209 -2.42 11.19 12.49
C GLN A 209 -2.28 10.36 11.20
N ALA A 210 -1.29 10.66 10.36
CA ALA A 210 -1.05 9.93 9.12
C ALA A 210 -0.82 8.42 9.37
N TYR A 211 -0.07 8.07 10.41
CA TYR A 211 0.14 6.68 10.82
C TYR A 211 -1.16 6.02 11.30
N GLY A 212 -1.95 6.71 12.13
CA GLY A 212 -3.22 6.19 12.62
C GLY A 212 -4.20 5.91 11.49
N ASP A 213 -4.29 6.82 10.53
CA ASP A 213 -5.10 6.64 9.31
C ASP A 213 -4.57 5.46 8.48
N ALA A 214 -3.25 5.34 8.32
CA ALA A 214 -2.64 4.22 7.59
C ALA A 214 -2.91 2.85 8.25
N VAL A 215 -2.89 2.78 9.59
CA VAL A 215 -3.24 1.58 10.34
C VAL A 215 -4.72 1.24 10.18
N MET A 216 -5.60 2.24 10.25
CA MET A 216 -7.05 2.05 10.13
C MET A 216 -7.48 1.55 8.75
N ASP A 217 -6.80 2.01 7.70
CA ASP A 217 -7.04 1.57 6.32
C ASP A 217 -6.16 0.38 5.90
N GLU A 218 -5.40 -0.18 6.85
CA GLU A 218 -4.46 -1.29 6.66
C GLU A 218 -3.45 -1.08 5.51
N THR A 219 -3.16 0.17 5.14
CA THR A 219 -2.30 0.45 3.99
C THR A 219 -0.81 0.32 4.33
N PRO A 220 0.01 -0.33 3.48
CA PRO A 220 1.45 -0.47 3.71
C PRO A 220 2.22 0.85 3.65
N PHE A 221 1.74 1.77 2.80
CA PHE A 221 2.41 3.02 2.50
C PHE A 221 1.55 4.20 2.91
N PHE A 222 2.20 5.24 3.39
CA PHE A 222 1.54 6.51 3.58
C PHE A 222 2.50 7.66 3.32
N MET A 223 1.94 8.83 3.00
CA MET A 223 2.73 10.01 2.71
C MET A 223 2.31 11.15 3.61
N LEU A 224 3.30 11.92 4.06
CA LEU A 224 3.09 13.21 4.69
C LEU A 224 3.61 14.27 3.74
N SER A 225 2.72 15.08 3.18
CA SER A 225 3.08 16.09 2.19
C SER A 225 2.78 17.51 2.64
N THR A 226 3.67 18.42 2.26
CA THR A 226 3.56 19.85 2.54
C THR A 226 3.57 20.66 1.23
N TYR A 227 3.80 21.98 1.30
CA TYR A 227 3.91 22.88 0.13
C TYR A 227 5.15 22.63 -0.75
N GLY A 228 6.19 21.97 -0.22
CA GLY A 228 7.47 21.83 -0.93
C GLY A 228 8.23 20.55 -0.64
N VAL A 229 7.72 19.70 0.26
CA VAL A 229 8.36 18.43 0.60
C VAL A 229 7.32 17.34 0.82
N THR A 230 7.63 16.13 0.37
CA THR A 230 6.89 14.91 0.68
C THR A 230 7.81 13.93 1.39
N PHE A 231 7.31 13.33 2.46
CA PHE A 231 7.91 12.15 3.07
C PHE A 231 7.11 10.92 2.68
N PHE A 232 7.81 9.89 2.21
CA PHE A 232 7.23 8.59 1.93
C PHE A 232 7.53 7.69 3.11
N LEU A 233 6.48 7.10 3.67
CA LEU A 233 6.55 6.28 4.88
C LEU A 233 6.01 4.88 4.57
N MET A 234 6.65 3.89 5.17
CA MET A 234 6.26 2.49 5.09
C MET A 234 6.13 1.91 6.49
N ARG A 235 5.06 1.16 6.73
CA ARG A 235 4.88 0.36 7.95
C ARG A 235 5.14 -1.12 7.68
N VAL A 236 5.47 -1.86 8.73
CA VAL A 236 5.48 -3.33 8.66
C VAL A 236 4.04 -3.82 8.62
N VAL A 237 3.59 -4.35 7.48
CA VAL A 237 2.21 -4.81 7.31
C VAL A 237 1.94 -6.20 7.87
N ASN A 238 2.97 -7.06 7.87
CA ASN A 238 2.85 -8.46 8.29
C ASN A 238 2.95 -8.64 9.81
N ASP A 239 3.28 -7.58 10.55
CA ASP A 239 3.38 -7.60 12.01
C ASP A 239 2.81 -6.30 12.59
N VAL A 240 1.54 -6.35 13.04
CA VAL A 240 0.85 -5.22 13.65
C VAL A 240 1.41 -4.82 15.03
N THR A 241 2.23 -5.69 15.65
CA THR A 241 2.92 -5.39 16.91
C THR A 241 4.19 -4.58 16.65
N ASN A 242 4.78 -4.73 15.47
CA ASN A 242 5.90 -3.93 15.01
C ASN A 242 5.41 -2.56 14.52
N LYS A 243 5.53 -1.58 15.42
CA LYS A 243 5.11 -0.20 15.19
C LYS A 243 6.26 0.69 14.69
N VAL A 244 7.32 0.09 14.11
CA VAL A 244 8.43 0.84 13.52
C VAL A 244 8.01 1.39 12.16
N LEU A 245 8.32 2.66 11.91
CA LEU A 245 8.15 3.31 10.61
C LEU A 245 9.47 3.37 9.85
N PHE A 246 9.42 3.19 8.54
CA PHE A 246 10.54 3.47 7.65
C PHE A 246 10.23 4.73 6.85
N ALA A 247 11.10 5.74 6.92
CA ALA A 247 10.90 7.02 6.28
C ALA A 247 11.93 7.25 5.17
N SER A 248 11.49 7.70 4.00
CA SER A 248 12.36 8.21 2.96
C SER A 248 13.15 9.43 3.44
N PRO A 249 14.28 9.77 2.80
CA PRO A 249 14.80 11.12 2.83
C PRO A 249 13.71 12.14 2.42
N PRO A 250 13.82 13.41 2.83
CA PRO A 250 12.88 14.44 2.38
C PRO A 250 12.92 14.58 0.86
N VAL A 251 11.77 14.39 0.19
CA VAL A 251 11.66 14.54 -1.26
C VAL A 251 11.14 15.94 -1.57
N TRP A 252 12.07 16.84 -1.88
CA TRP A 252 11.75 18.24 -2.18
C TRP A 252 11.14 18.35 -3.58
N TRP A 253 10.06 19.12 -3.69
CA TRP A 253 9.31 19.26 -4.94
C TRP A 253 10.15 19.94 -6.03
N ASN A 254 11.01 20.89 -5.65
CA ASN A 254 11.97 21.51 -6.56
C ASN A 254 13.16 20.59 -6.96
N GLY A 255 13.25 19.37 -6.42
CA GLY A 255 14.35 18.43 -6.68
C GLY A 255 15.63 18.68 -5.87
N ALA A 256 15.60 19.53 -4.84
CA ALA A 256 16.79 19.89 -4.05
C ALA A 256 17.46 18.71 -3.33
N SER A 257 16.75 17.61 -3.06
CA SER A 257 17.37 16.39 -2.49
C SER A 257 18.05 15.50 -3.54
N GLY A 258 18.00 15.84 -4.82
CA GLY A 258 18.50 14.96 -5.89
C GLY A 258 17.56 13.80 -6.24
N ILE A 259 16.52 13.57 -5.44
CA ILE A 259 15.47 12.57 -5.69
C ILE A 259 14.33 13.24 -6.47
N PRO A 260 14.04 12.84 -7.72
CA PRO A 260 12.96 13.45 -8.47
C PRO A 260 11.59 13.08 -7.88
N PRO A 261 10.71 14.05 -7.59
CA PRO A 261 9.48 13.79 -6.85
C PRO A 261 8.49 12.91 -7.62
N TYR A 262 8.34 13.10 -8.93
CA TYR A 262 7.46 12.23 -9.73
C TYR A 262 7.96 10.78 -9.78
N ALA A 263 9.28 10.60 -9.84
CA ALA A 263 9.89 9.27 -9.77
C ALA A 263 9.69 8.62 -8.39
N ALA A 264 9.85 9.38 -7.31
CA ALA A 264 9.59 8.91 -5.94
C ALA A 264 8.13 8.45 -5.78
N TRP A 265 7.17 9.24 -6.26
CA TRP A 265 5.76 8.85 -6.27
C TRP A 265 5.56 7.56 -7.07
N LEU A 266 6.00 7.50 -8.33
CA LEU A 266 5.85 6.31 -9.19
C LEU A 266 6.46 5.05 -8.56
N TYR A 267 7.63 5.18 -7.91
CA TYR A 267 8.28 4.08 -7.19
C TYR A 267 7.40 3.56 -6.05
N CYS A 268 6.82 4.44 -5.23
CA CYS A 268 5.88 4.03 -4.19
C CYS A 268 4.63 3.36 -4.77
N LEU A 269 4.12 3.80 -5.93
CA LEU A 269 2.99 3.14 -6.60
C LEU A 269 3.36 1.71 -7.00
N GLN A 270 4.55 1.54 -7.57
CA GLN A 270 5.07 0.23 -7.97
C GLN A 270 5.17 -0.69 -6.75
N LEU A 271 5.78 -0.23 -5.66
CA LEU A 271 5.89 -1.02 -4.42
C LEU A 271 4.52 -1.36 -3.82
N ALA A 272 3.60 -0.39 -3.75
CA ALA A 272 2.24 -0.60 -3.27
C ALA A 272 1.50 -1.66 -4.08
N SER A 273 1.71 -1.69 -5.41
CA SER A 273 1.12 -2.72 -6.27
C SER A 273 1.68 -4.12 -6.00
N GLN A 274 2.98 -4.21 -5.68
CA GLN A 274 3.66 -5.47 -5.36
C GLN A 274 3.25 -6.02 -3.99
N LEU A 275 2.83 -5.16 -3.07
CA LEU A 275 2.25 -5.58 -1.79
C LEU A 275 0.76 -5.91 -1.90
N THR A 276 0.12 -5.54 -3.01
CA THR A 276 -1.30 -5.81 -3.32
C THR A 276 -1.42 -6.73 -4.54
N LEU A 277 -0.72 -7.86 -4.53
CA LEU A 277 -0.74 -8.79 -5.67
C LEU A 277 -2.08 -9.55 -5.74
N ASP A 278 -2.90 -9.19 -6.74
CA ASP A 278 -3.91 -10.09 -7.29
C ASP A 278 -3.18 -11.04 -8.26
N GLY A 279 -2.67 -12.14 -7.72
CA GLY A 279 -1.92 -13.11 -8.52
C GLY A 279 -2.80 -13.74 -9.60
N ARG A 280 -2.32 -13.80 -10.84
CA ARG A 280 -2.87 -14.67 -11.88
C ARG A 280 -1.76 -15.49 -12.51
N ILE A 281 -2.01 -16.79 -12.70
CA ILE A 281 -1.13 -17.69 -13.44
C ILE A 281 -1.96 -18.29 -14.57
N ASN A 282 -1.54 -18.08 -15.83
CA ASN A 282 -2.29 -18.51 -17.01
C ASN A 282 -3.77 -18.06 -16.96
N GLU A 283 -3.99 -16.77 -16.67
CA GLU A 283 -5.32 -16.13 -16.51
C GLU A 283 -6.15 -16.59 -15.30
N GLN A 284 -5.72 -17.62 -14.56
CA GLN A 284 -6.41 -18.12 -13.38
C GLN A 284 -6.00 -17.35 -12.12
N PRO A 285 -6.95 -16.90 -11.28
CA PRO A 285 -6.64 -16.31 -9.98
C PRO A 285 -5.79 -17.25 -9.11
N ALA A 286 -4.75 -16.70 -8.51
CA ALA A 286 -3.76 -17.43 -7.74
C ALA A 286 -3.40 -16.68 -6.46
N ALA A 287 -3.27 -17.42 -5.36
CA ALA A 287 -2.51 -16.94 -4.20
C ALA A 287 -1.03 -17.13 -4.51
N VAL A 288 -0.27 -16.04 -4.51
CA VAL A 288 1.16 -16.04 -4.81
C VAL A 288 1.93 -15.73 -3.55
N LYS A 289 2.65 -16.72 -3.02
CA LYS A 289 3.54 -16.57 -1.86
C LYS A 289 4.95 -16.32 -2.37
N VAL A 290 5.52 -15.18 -1.99
CA VAL A 290 6.90 -14.80 -2.30
C VAL A 290 7.71 -14.95 -1.03
N PHE A 291 8.82 -15.67 -1.10
CA PHE A 291 9.68 -15.93 0.05
C PHE A 291 10.94 -15.08 -0.03
N ASP A 292 11.39 -14.58 1.11
CA ASP A 292 12.64 -13.85 1.20
C ASP A 292 13.81 -14.83 1.06
N PHE A 293 14.63 -14.67 0.02
CA PHE A 293 15.77 -15.53 -0.24
C PHE A 293 16.94 -15.29 0.74
N TYR A 294 16.93 -14.17 1.47
CA TYR A 294 17.98 -13.82 2.42
C TYR A 294 17.66 -14.27 3.86
N ASP A 295 16.45 -14.80 4.09
CA ASP A 295 16.06 -15.42 5.35
C ASP A 295 16.13 -16.95 5.23
N ASP A 296 17.09 -17.55 5.96
CA ASP A 296 17.29 -19.00 5.98
C ASP A 296 16.02 -19.74 6.45
N PHE A 297 15.23 -19.15 7.35
CA PHE A 297 13.98 -19.76 7.82
C PHE A 297 12.92 -19.72 6.73
N ALA A 298 12.74 -18.57 6.07
CA ALA A 298 11.80 -18.45 4.94
C ALA A 298 12.17 -19.38 3.78
N CYS A 299 13.46 -19.58 3.52
CA CYS A 299 13.92 -20.55 2.53
C CYS A 299 13.60 -22.00 2.94
N ALA A 300 13.76 -22.35 4.23
CA ALA A 300 13.40 -23.67 4.73
C ALA A 300 11.88 -23.89 4.67
N ASP A 301 11.06 -22.87 5.00
CA ASP A 301 9.60 -22.90 4.87
C ASP A 301 9.17 -23.11 3.41
N PHE A 302 9.77 -22.37 2.47
CA PHE A 302 9.54 -22.56 1.03
C PHE A 302 9.81 -24.00 0.58
N VAL A 303 10.96 -24.57 0.96
CA VAL A 303 11.33 -25.93 0.56
C VAL A 303 10.36 -26.96 1.15
N ARG A 304 9.99 -26.82 2.44
CA ARG A 304 9.01 -27.69 3.09
C ARG A 304 7.66 -27.62 2.40
N GLU A 305 7.16 -26.42 2.14
CA GLU A 305 5.84 -26.23 1.53
C GLU A 305 5.80 -26.80 0.12
N VAL A 306 6.83 -26.56 -0.69
CA VAL A 306 6.94 -27.15 -2.05
C VAL A 306 7.02 -28.68 -2.01
N ASP A 307 7.81 -29.26 -1.11
CA ASP A 307 7.89 -30.72 -0.96
C ASP A 307 6.53 -31.30 -0.54
N ALA A 308 5.81 -30.66 0.38
CA ALA A 308 4.46 -31.06 0.76
C ALA A 308 3.50 -31.08 -0.45
N TYR A 309 3.47 -30.02 -1.26
CA TYR A 309 2.63 -29.99 -2.47
C TYR A 309 3.01 -31.09 -3.48
N MET A 310 4.30 -31.37 -3.65
CA MET A 310 4.78 -32.41 -4.57
C MET A 310 4.40 -33.82 -4.09
N GLN A 311 4.55 -34.10 -2.79
CA GLN A 311 4.25 -35.41 -2.21
C GLN A 311 2.73 -35.66 -2.10
N LEU A 312 1.96 -34.59 -1.89
CA LEU A 312 0.50 -34.62 -1.77
C LEU A 312 -0.20 -34.29 -3.11
N GLN A 313 0.48 -34.47 -4.25
CA GLN A 313 -0.11 -34.22 -5.58
C GLN A 313 -1.50 -34.85 -5.77
N PRO A 314 -1.78 -36.10 -5.34
CA PRO A 314 -3.11 -36.70 -5.51
C PRO A 314 -4.24 -35.99 -4.76
N LEU A 315 -3.90 -35.12 -3.80
CA LEU A 315 -4.84 -34.38 -2.96
C LEU A 315 -5.09 -32.94 -3.44
N GLN A 316 -4.35 -32.49 -4.46
CA GLN A 316 -4.49 -31.15 -5.02
C GLN A 316 -5.84 -30.98 -5.72
N GLY A 317 -6.52 -29.89 -5.41
CA GLY A 317 -7.88 -29.59 -5.86
C GLY A 317 -8.98 -30.36 -5.11
N SER A 318 -8.65 -31.37 -4.30
CA SER A 318 -9.63 -32.12 -3.51
C SER A 318 -9.63 -31.74 -2.03
N CYS A 319 -8.46 -31.68 -1.39
CA CYS A 319 -8.34 -31.25 0.00
C CYS A 319 -7.21 -30.26 0.26
N ILE A 320 -6.32 -30.00 -0.70
CA ILE A 320 -5.38 -28.87 -0.68
C ILE A 320 -5.49 -28.10 -2.00
N PRO A 321 -5.07 -26.82 -2.08
CA PRO A 321 -5.05 -26.06 -3.34
C PRO A 321 -4.26 -26.75 -4.45
N GLU A 322 -4.61 -26.44 -5.70
CA GLU A 322 -3.79 -26.85 -6.83
C GLU A 322 -2.55 -25.94 -6.90
N MET A 323 -1.36 -26.54 -6.96
CA MET A 323 -0.12 -25.81 -7.19
C MET A 323 -0.01 -25.48 -8.68
N LEU A 324 -0.17 -24.20 -9.01
CA LEU A 324 -0.17 -23.71 -10.38
C LEU A 324 1.24 -23.55 -10.94
N THR A 325 2.16 -23.03 -10.13
CA THR A 325 3.58 -22.94 -10.50
C THR A 325 4.46 -22.80 -9.27
N VAL A 326 5.71 -23.22 -9.42
CA VAL A 326 6.82 -22.96 -8.49
C VAL A 326 7.99 -22.45 -9.30
N GLY A 327 8.69 -21.43 -8.80
CA GLY A 327 9.79 -20.84 -9.54
C GLY A 327 10.48 -19.70 -8.81
N ARG A 328 11.07 -18.79 -9.59
CA ARG A 328 11.71 -17.59 -9.10
C ARG A 328 11.21 -16.38 -9.87
N LEU A 329 11.08 -15.24 -9.20
CA LEU A 329 10.80 -13.97 -9.87
C LEU A 329 11.96 -13.61 -10.81
N PRO A 330 11.72 -13.30 -12.10
CA PRO A 330 12.78 -13.03 -13.07
C PRO A 330 13.76 -11.91 -12.68
N HIS A 331 13.27 -10.90 -11.94
CA HIS A 331 14.04 -9.71 -11.61
C HIS A 331 14.74 -9.79 -10.25
N SER A 332 14.11 -10.40 -9.26
CA SER A 332 14.62 -10.43 -7.88
C SER A 332 15.21 -11.79 -7.48
N GLY A 333 14.99 -12.84 -8.28
CA GLY A 333 15.42 -14.20 -7.96
C GLY A 333 14.72 -14.84 -6.76
N HIS A 334 13.77 -14.14 -6.13
CA HIS A 334 13.04 -14.61 -4.96
C HIS A 334 12.21 -15.85 -5.30
N PRO A 335 12.22 -16.90 -4.46
CA PRO A 335 11.36 -18.05 -4.64
C PRO A 335 9.88 -17.66 -4.59
N VAL A 336 9.09 -18.30 -5.46
CA VAL A 336 7.65 -18.11 -5.53
C VAL A 336 6.94 -19.45 -5.62
N LEU A 337 5.88 -19.56 -4.83
CA LEU A 337 4.87 -20.60 -4.93
C LEU A 337 3.54 -19.94 -5.28
N ALA A 338 2.89 -20.39 -6.35
CA ALA A 338 1.56 -19.94 -6.72
C ALA A 338 0.59 -21.10 -6.68
N VAL A 339 -0.51 -20.92 -5.95
CA VAL A 339 -1.56 -21.93 -5.80
C VAL A 339 -2.91 -21.35 -6.20
N ARG A 340 -3.85 -22.20 -6.61
CA ARG A 340 -5.20 -21.79 -6.95
C ARG A 340 -5.84 -21.05 -5.78
N LEU A 341 -6.37 -19.87 -6.07
CA LEU A 341 -6.99 -19.02 -5.06
C LEU A 341 -8.32 -19.64 -4.58
N GLY A 342 -8.59 -19.52 -3.28
CA GLY A 342 -9.90 -19.79 -2.68
C GLY A 342 -10.31 -18.66 -1.73
N GLU A 343 -11.52 -18.74 -1.17
CA GLU A 343 -12.03 -17.77 -0.20
C GLU A 343 -11.74 -18.25 1.22
N PRO A 344 -11.10 -17.45 2.09
CA PRO A 344 -10.85 -17.86 3.47
C PRO A 344 -12.13 -18.24 4.21
N VAL A 345 -12.07 -19.28 5.04
CA VAL A 345 -13.17 -19.62 5.94
C VAL A 345 -13.25 -18.56 7.05
N HIS A 346 -14.44 -18.02 7.26
CA HIS A 346 -14.71 -17.02 8.29
C HIS A 346 -15.66 -17.57 9.37
N GLN A 347 -15.62 -16.97 10.55
CA GLN A 347 -16.63 -17.22 11.58
C GLN A 347 -17.94 -16.46 11.29
N PRO A 348 -19.10 -17.00 11.70
CA PRO A 348 -19.28 -18.31 12.33
C PRO A 348 -19.17 -19.46 11.32
N VAL A 349 -18.58 -20.59 11.73
CA VAL A 349 -18.45 -21.79 10.88
C VAL A 349 -19.78 -22.53 10.85
N THR A 350 -20.37 -22.68 9.66
CA THR A 350 -21.62 -23.44 9.51
C THR A 350 -21.37 -24.94 9.66
N PRO A 351 -22.38 -25.76 10.02
CA PRO A 351 -22.23 -27.21 10.10
C PRO A 351 -21.73 -27.86 8.80
N ALA A 352 -22.11 -27.30 7.64
CA ALA A 352 -21.66 -27.78 6.33
C ALA A 352 -20.16 -27.51 6.11
N VAL A 353 -19.70 -26.29 6.43
CA VAL A 353 -18.27 -25.93 6.34
C VAL A 353 -17.45 -26.74 7.35
N ALA A 354 -17.95 -26.93 8.57
CA ALA A 354 -17.30 -27.77 9.59
C ALA A 354 -17.14 -29.23 9.11
N ALA A 355 -18.14 -29.78 8.43
CA ALA A 355 -18.05 -31.10 7.81
C ALA A 355 -17.00 -31.13 6.68
N GLY A 356 -16.94 -30.07 5.86
CA GLY A 356 -15.92 -29.89 4.83
C GLY A 356 -14.49 -29.86 5.39
N ILE A 357 -14.25 -29.08 6.46
CA ILE A 357 -12.94 -29.02 7.13
C ILE A 357 -12.54 -30.41 7.66
N ARG A 358 -13.43 -31.09 8.39
CA ARG A 358 -13.17 -32.46 8.90
C ARG A 358 -12.88 -33.44 7.77
N HIS A 359 -13.59 -33.32 6.65
CA HIS A 359 -13.39 -34.19 5.50
C HIS A 359 -12.02 -33.96 4.86
N ALA A 360 -11.63 -32.70 4.64
CA ALA A 360 -10.33 -32.36 4.07
C ALA A 360 -9.17 -32.84 4.97
N LEU A 361 -9.27 -32.62 6.28
CA LEU A 361 -8.25 -33.06 7.25
C LEU A 361 -8.12 -34.58 7.28
N LYS A 362 -9.24 -35.32 7.26
CA LYS A 362 -9.21 -36.79 7.18
C LYS A 362 -8.57 -37.31 5.90
N GLN A 363 -8.76 -36.63 4.77
CA GLN A 363 -8.09 -37.00 3.52
C GLN A 363 -6.57 -36.79 3.62
N LEU A 364 -6.14 -35.68 4.22
CA LEU A 364 -4.73 -35.40 4.47
C LEU A 364 -4.10 -36.47 5.39
N HIS A 365 -4.78 -36.81 6.49
CA HIS A 365 -4.37 -37.85 7.44
C HIS A 365 -4.30 -39.23 6.78
N ALA A 366 -5.27 -39.57 5.93
CA ALA A 366 -5.27 -40.83 5.18
C ALA A 366 -4.11 -40.93 4.18
N ALA A 367 -3.57 -39.80 3.71
CA ALA A 367 -2.35 -39.76 2.92
C ALA A 367 -1.06 -39.85 3.77
N GLY A 368 -1.19 -40.03 5.09
CA GLY A 368 -0.07 -40.13 6.03
C GLY A 368 0.58 -38.78 6.34
N ALA A 369 -0.15 -37.68 6.24
CA ALA A 369 0.34 -36.34 6.54
C ALA A 369 -0.50 -35.65 7.63
N ALA A 370 0.16 -34.86 8.47
CA ALA A 370 -0.50 -33.91 9.39
C ALA A 370 -0.26 -32.48 8.89
N HIS A 371 -1.21 -31.57 9.12
CA HIS A 371 -1.11 -30.18 8.74
C HIS A 371 -0.12 -29.40 9.61
N GLY A 372 -0.16 -29.60 10.94
CA GLY A 372 0.75 -28.96 11.89
C GLY A 372 0.50 -27.47 12.17
N ASP A 373 -0.59 -26.91 11.66
CA ASP A 373 -1.05 -25.53 11.95
C ASP A 373 -2.55 -25.40 11.63
N VAL A 374 -3.38 -26.16 12.37
CA VAL A 374 -4.82 -26.16 12.10
C VAL A 374 -5.41 -24.86 12.65
N ARG A 375 -5.87 -23.99 11.75
CA ARG A 375 -6.56 -22.72 12.06
C ARG A 375 -7.43 -22.28 10.89
N LEU A 376 -8.48 -21.51 11.14
CA LEU A 376 -9.45 -21.10 10.10
C LEU A 376 -8.81 -20.29 8.96
N GLN A 377 -7.74 -19.54 9.24
CA GLN A 377 -7.01 -18.76 8.24
C GLN A 377 -6.30 -19.65 7.21
N ASN A 378 -6.04 -20.92 7.56
CA ASN A 378 -5.41 -21.92 6.69
C ASN A 378 -6.46 -22.80 5.99
N MET A 379 -7.73 -22.38 5.98
CA MET A 379 -8.85 -23.09 5.36
C MET A 379 -9.45 -22.22 4.27
N LEU A 380 -9.58 -22.77 3.06
CA LEU A 380 -10.13 -22.07 1.90
C LEU A 380 -11.39 -22.78 1.39
N MET A 381 -12.41 -22.02 1.05
CA MET A 381 -13.60 -22.49 0.32
C MET A 381 -13.42 -22.26 -1.18
N GLN A 382 -13.86 -23.22 -1.99
CA GLN A 382 -13.96 -23.01 -3.43
C GLN A 382 -15.19 -22.16 -3.78
N PRO A 383 -15.06 -21.15 -4.66
CA PRO A 383 -16.20 -20.31 -5.06
C PRO A 383 -17.35 -21.14 -5.63
N GLY A 384 -18.55 -20.93 -5.10
CA GLY A 384 -19.76 -21.64 -5.53
C GLY A 384 -20.01 -22.99 -4.87
N GLU A 385 -19.09 -23.47 -4.02
CA GLU A 385 -19.21 -24.75 -3.32
C GLU A 385 -19.26 -24.55 -1.80
N HIS A 386 -20.47 -24.50 -1.24
CA HIS A 386 -20.69 -24.17 0.18
C HIS A 386 -20.13 -25.16 1.21
N ALA A 387 -19.48 -26.24 0.79
CA ALA A 387 -18.93 -27.28 1.67
C ALA A 387 -17.57 -27.85 1.21
N HIS A 388 -17.01 -27.37 0.10
CA HIS A 388 -15.71 -27.85 -0.37
C HIS A 388 -14.60 -26.99 0.22
N VAL A 389 -13.89 -27.56 1.20
CA VAL A 389 -12.82 -26.90 1.93
C VAL A 389 -11.47 -27.50 1.52
N LEU A 390 -10.49 -26.62 1.32
CA LEU A 390 -9.10 -26.94 1.07
C LEU A 390 -8.23 -26.43 2.21
N LEU A 391 -7.21 -27.19 2.58
CA LEU A 391 -6.21 -26.84 3.58
C LEU A 391 -5.01 -26.20 2.88
N CYS A 392 -4.58 -25.01 3.31
CA CYS A 392 -3.44 -24.29 2.72
C CYS A 392 -2.37 -23.95 3.76
N ASP A 393 -1.26 -23.35 3.33
CA ASP A 393 -0.12 -23.01 4.21
C ASP A 393 0.56 -24.25 4.78
N LEU A 394 1.13 -25.08 3.89
CA LEU A 394 1.68 -26.41 4.22
C LEU A 394 3.13 -26.35 4.72
N GLU A 395 3.64 -25.18 5.11
CA GLU A 395 5.03 -25.00 5.56
C GLU A 395 5.37 -25.76 6.86
N ARG A 396 4.33 -26.09 7.66
CA ARG A 396 4.41 -26.91 8.88
C ARG A 396 3.90 -28.34 8.69
N CYS A 397 3.56 -28.73 7.46
CA CYS A 397 3.05 -30.06 7.18
C CYS A 397 4.09 -31.14 7.55
N ILE A 398 3.65 -32.12 8.33
CA ILE A 398 4.48 -33.26 8.73
C ILE A 398 4.13 -34.41 7.79
N LEU A 399 4.99 -34.63 6.80
CA LEU A 399 4.91 -35.80 5.93
C LEU A 399 5.31 -37.06 6.72
N ARG A 400 4.60 -38.17 6.49
CA ARG A 400 4.75 -39.42 7.27
C ARG A 400 4.48 -39.17 8.76
N ALA A 401 3.42 -38.45 9.04
CA ALA A 401 2.97 -38.15 10.38
C ALA A 401 2.73 -39.44 11.18
N ASN A 402 3.09 -39.40 12.46
CA ASN A 402 2.74 -40.43 13.43
C ASN A 402 1.36 -40.13 14.04
N ASP A 403 0.83 -41.09 14.80
CA ASP A 403 -0.49 -40.96 15.43
C ASP A 403 -0.59 -39.74 16.36
N GLU A 404 0.51 -39.32 16.97
CA GLU A 404 0.56 -38.13 17.84
C GLU A 404 0.32 -36.83 17.05
N ALA A 405 0.99 -36.66 15.91
CA ALA A 405 0.80 -35.50 15.04
C ALA A 405 -0.62 -35.45 14.44
N LEU A 406 -1.16 -36.61 14.04
CA LEU A 406 -2.55 -36.70 13.55
C LEU A 406 -3.55 -36.33 14.66
N ALA A 407 -3.36 -36.84 15.87
CA ALA A 407 -4.21 -36.52 17.01
C ALA A 407 -4.14 -35.04 17.43
N ALA A 408 -2.97 -34.41 17.30
CA ALA A 408 -2.80 -32.98 17.57
C ALA A 408 -3.64 -32.12 16.61
N ASP A 409 -3.58 -32.41 15.31
CA ASP A 409 -4.43 -31.74 14.31
C ASP A 409 -5.93 -31.90 14.63
N GLU A 410 -6.38 -33.10 15.01
CA GLU A 410 -7.78 -33.36 15.36
C GLU A 410 -8.21 -32.57 16.59
N GLN A 411 -7.35 -32.51 17.61
CA GLN A 411 -7.62 -31.75 18.83
C GLN A 411 -7.74 -30.24 18.56
N GLU A 412 -6.82 -29.68 17.76
CA GLU A 412 -6.87 -28.28 17.33
C GLU A 412 -8.15 -28.00 16.54
N LEU A 413 -8.52 -28.90 15.62
CA LEU A 413 -9.75 -28.77 14.83
C LEU A 413 -11.00 -28.73 15.72
N GLU A 414 -11.13 -29.65 16.67
CA GLU A 414 -12.31 -29.68 17.54
C GLU A 414 -12.36 -28.47 18.48
N SER A 415 -11.22 -27.90 18.87
CA SER A 415 -11.20 -26.62 19.60
C SER A 415 -11.70 -25.45 18.74
N LEU A 416 -11.41 -25.45 17.43
CA LEU A 416 -11.81 -24.39 16.51
C LEU A 416 -13.29 -24.43 16.12
N LEU A 417 -13.88 -25.63 16.10
CA LEU A 417 -15.27 -25.86 15.70
C LEU A 417 -16.26 -25.77 16.87
N GLN A 418 -15.79 -25.48 18.09
CA GLN A 418 -16.68 -25.19 19.21
C GLN A 418 -17.44 -23.87 18.98
N PRO A 419 -18.76 -23.85 19.25
CA PRO A 419 -19.63 -22.72 18.96
C PRO A 419 -19.39 -21.49 19.86
#